data_AF-A0A4Y2KIY4-F1
#
_entry.id   AF-A0A4Y2KIY4-F1
#
_cell.length_a   1.000
_cell.length_b   1.000
_cell.length_c   1.000
_cell.angle_alpha   90.00
_cell.angle_beta   90.00
_cell.angle_gamma   90.00
#
_symmetry.space_group_name_H-M   'P 1'
#
loop_
_entity.id
_entity.type
_entity.pdbx_description
1 polymer ?
#
loop_
_entity_poly.entity_id
_entity_poly.type
_entity_poly.pdbx_seq_one_letter_code
_entity_poly.pdbx_strand_id
1 'polypeptide(L)'
;MGNAPSNRRVTVVNDDVVGVVQVSESVVRRLRGLPDKPATDSERGSSQEPLVSQPIPEVAHRPPPSYIPFAPPEPYSSTLEQRQKYHEEFKKAEKSWNNRIHELETQNRLLFETVSDKFTATVKEIEENHIKNSYAPVCPDKQQQVSKCYKENSKYPLNCSREVNDFMECVDKVRMTALSK
;
A
#
# COMPACT_ATOMS: atom_id res chain seq x y z
N MET A 1 -27.89 10.62 52.56
CA MET A 1 -28.45 9.65 51.60
C MET A 1 -27.91 9.98 50.22
N GLY A 2 -27.28 9.02 49.51
CA GLY A 2 -26.93 9.12 48.09
C GLY A 2 -25.46 9.36 47.74
N ASN A 3 -24.67 8.28 47.70
CA ASN A 3 -23.30 8.22 47.18
C ASN A 3 -23.32 7.91 45.67
N ALA A 4 -22.69 8.70 44.80
CA ALA A 4 -22.39 8.27 43.42
C ALA A 4 -21.24 9.08 42.76
N PRO A 5 -20.00 8.57 42.75
CA PRO A 5 -18.97 9.05 41.83
C PRO A 5 -19.08 8.37 40.46
N SER A 6 -19.21 9.17 39.41
CA SER A 6 -19.20 8.74 38.00
C SER A 6 -17.83 8.16 37.63
N ASN A 7 -17.78 6.84 37.51
CA ASN A 7 -16.66 6.06 37.01
C ASN A 7 -16.85 5.81 35.51
N ARG A 8 -16.29 6.70 34.68
CA ARG A 8 -16.17 6.48 33.23
C ARG A 8 -15.14 5.37 32.98
N ARG A 9 -15.61 4.12 32.92
CA ARG A 9 -14.82 2.95 32.54
C ARG A 9 -14.56 2.99 31.03
N VAL A 10 -13.29 3.07 30.63
CA VAL A 10 -12.86 2.80 29.26
C VAL A 10 -12.52 1.33 29.19
N THR A 11 -13.41 0.52 28.61
CA THR A 11 -13.14 -0.87 28.27
C THR A 11 -12.54 -0.93 26.87
N VAL A 12 -11.22 -1.17 26.78
CA VAL A 12 -10.60 -1.61 25.54
C VAL A 12 -10.90 -3.11 25.43
N VAL A 13 -11.88 -3.44 24.58
CA VAL A 13 -12.15 -4.82 24.19
C VAL A 13 -11.09 -5.19 23.17
N ASN A 14 -10.12 -5.99 23.59
CA ASN A 14 -9.10 -6.55 22.73
C ASN A 14 -9.57 -7.92 22.25
N ASP A 15 -10.52 -7.94 21.31
CA ASP A 15 -10.96 -9.17 20.62
C ASP A 15 -9.98 -9.49 19.49
N ASP A 16 -8.78 -9.92 19.87
CA ASP A 16 -7.75 -10.40 18.96
C ASP A 16 -7.87 -11.93 18.84
N VAL A 17 -8.72 -12.39 17.91
CA VAL A 17 -8.45 -13.68 17.26
C VAL A 17 -7.26 -13.42 16.33
N VAL A 18 -6.06 -13.68 16.85
CA VAL A 18 -4.78 -13.52 16.15
C VAL A 18 -4.86 -14.20 14.79
N GLY A 19 -4.83 -13.39 13.71
CA GLY A 19 -4.76 -13.87 12.32
C GLY A 19 -5.86 -13.38 11.38
N VAL A 20 -6.88 -12.66 11.84
CA VAL A 20 -7.94 -12.12 10.97
C VAL A 20 -7.88 -10.61 10.92
N VAL A 21 -7.51 -10.04 9.76
CA VAL A 21 -7.58 -8.60 9.52
C VAL A 21 -9.05 -8.19 9.44
N GLN A 22 -9.54 -7.45 10.42
CA GLN A 22 -10.89 -6.89 10.37
C GLN A 22 -10.93 -5.70 9.40
N VAL A 23 -11.65 -5.87 8.29
CA VAL A 23 -11.83 -4.84 7.28
C VAL A 23 -13.24 -4.26 7.41
N SER A 24 -13.37 -2.93 7.40
CA SER A 24 -14.68 -2.28 7.49
C SER A 24 -15.55 -2.59 6.27
N GLU A 25 -16.86 -2.70 6.48
CA GLU A 25 -17.85 -3.02 5.44
C GLU A 25 -17.81 -2.05 4.24
N SER A 26 -17.40 -0.79 4.45
CA SER A 26 -17.18 0.18 3.37
C SER A 26 -15.95 -0.14 2.51
N VAL A 27 -14.89 -0.70 3.10
CA VAL A 27 -13.72 -1.15 2.35
C VAL A 27 -14.05 -2.42 1.55
N VAL A 28 -14.83 -3.34 2.13
CA VAL A 28 -15.30 -4.55 1.41
C VAL A 28 -16.17 -4.18 0.20
N ARG A 29 -17.05 -3.19 0.33
CA ARG A 29 -17.86 -2.68 -0.80
C ARG A 29 -17.01 -2.15 -1.95
N ARG A 30 -16.01 -1.33 -1.65
CA ARG A 30 -15.09 -0.77 -2.65
C ARG A 30 -14.29 -1.85 -3.36
N LEU A 31 -13.80 -2.86 -2.62
CA LEU A 31 -13.09 -4.00 -3.21
C LEU A 31 -13.97 -4.84 -4.16
N ARG A 32 -15.29 -4.84 -3.95
CA ARG A 32 -16.28 -5.52 -4.81
C ARG A 32 -16.77 -4.66 -5.97
N GLY A 33 -16.26 -3.44 -6.14
CA GLY A 33 -16.71 -2.50 -7.18
C GLY A 33 -18.13 -1.97 -6.97
N LEU A 34 -18.66 -2.08 -5.75
CA LEU A 34 -19.99 -1.58 -5.40
C LEU A 34 -19.91 -0.11 -4.94
N PRO A 35 -20.91 0.73 -5.26
CA PRO A 35 -20.97 2.09 -4.76
C PRO A 35 -21.13 2.12 -3.24
N ASP A 36 -20.53 3.10 -2.59
CA ASP A 36 -20.68 3.32 -1.15
C ASP A 36 -22.16 3.59 -0.84
N LYS A 37 -22.71 2.88 0.16
CA LYS A 37 -24.07 3.17 0.64
C LYS A 37 -24.07 4.54 1.32
N PRO A 38 -25.03 5.44 1.02
CA PRO A 38 -25.21 6.64 1.82
C PRO A 38 -25.46 6.23 3.27
N ALA A 39 -24.76 6.90 4.19
CA ALA A 39 -24.92 6.68 5.61
C ALA A 39 -26.42 6.77 5.96
N THR A 40 -27.02 5.66 6.36
CA THR A 40 -28.27 5.70 7.11
C THR A 40 -27.92 6.38 8.43
N ASP A 41 -28.46 7.59 8.63
CA ASP A 41 -28.33 8.38 9.84
C ASP A 41 -28.80 7.57 11.05
N SER A 42 -27.87 6.88 11.68
CA SER A 42 -27.90 6.58 13.09
C SER A 42 -26.45 6.79 13.54
N GLU A 43 -26.27 7.71 14.47
CA GLU A 43 -24.99 8.28 14.92
C GLU A 43 -24.46 9.47 14.09
N ARG A 44 -25.27 10.53 14.03
CA ARG A 44 -24.75 11.90 13.90
C ARG A 44 -25.16 12.71 15.11
N GLY A 45 -24.20 12.98 15.99
CA GLY A 45 -24.35 13.97 17.05
C GLY A 45 -24.43 15.40 16.48
N SER A 46 -25.03 16.27 17.28
CA SER A 46 -25.06 17.74 17.21
C SER A 46 -26.36 18.37 16.66
N SER A 47 -27.32 18.56 17.56
CA SER A 47 -28.33 19.61 17.44
C SER A 47 -27.83 20.85 18.17
N GLN A 48 -27.55 21.92 17.43
CA GLN A 48 -27.48 23.27 17.96
C GLN A 48 -28.92 23.72 18.28
N GLU A 49 -29.17 24.14 19.51
CA GLU A 49 -30.43 24.80 19.90
C GLU A 49 -30.19 26.31 20.10
N PRO A 50 -31.14 27.20 19.72
CA PRO A 50 -30.91 28.63 19.66
C PRO A 50 -30.85 29.31 21.03
N LEU A 51 -30.12 30.44 21.09
CA LEU A 51 -30.00 31.35 22.24
C LEU A 51 -31.36 31.74 22.83
N VAL A 52 -31.59 31.40 24.11
CA VAL A 52 -32.51 32.08 25.01
C VAL A 52 -31.73 32.58 26.22
N SER A 53 -31.89 33.86 26.51
CA SER A 53 -31.17 34.61 27.55
C SER A 53 -31.77 34.39 28.95
N GLN A 54 -30.89 34.41 29.97
CA GLN A 54 -31.06 34.82 31.40
C GLN A 54 -30.51 33.78 32.41
N PRO A 55 -30.14 34.16 33.65
CA PRO A 55 -29.34 35.30 34.12
C PRO A 55 -28.06 34.83 34.85
N ILE A 56 -27.04 35.69 34.96
CA ILE A 56 -25.74 35.40 35.59
C ILE A 56 -25.92 35.23 37.11
N PRO A 57 -25.55 34.07 37.72
CA PRO A 57 -25.39 33.98 39.16
C PRO A 57 -23.98 34.46 39.54
N GLU A 58 -23.98 35.64 40.17
CA GLU A 58 -23.11 36.12 41.25
C GLU A 58 -21.72 35.45 41.42
N VAL A 59 -20.69 36.27 41.26
CA VAL A 59 -19.27 35.93 41.47
C VAL A 59 -19.04 35.54 42.93
N ALA A 60 -19.14 34.26 43.23
CA ALA A 60 -18.64 33.70 44.48
C ALA A 60 -17.10 33.63 44.40
N HIS A 61 -16.46 34.33 45.33
CA HIS A 61 -15.02 34.40 45.51
C HIS A 61 -14.35 33.02 45.41
N ARG A 62 -13.48 32.85 44.41
CA ARG A 62 -12.57 31.70 44.32
C ARG A 62 -11.55 31.83 45.46
N PRO A 63 -11.45 30.88 46.41
CA PRO A 63 -10.33 30.88 47.36
C PRO A 63 -9.02 30.73 46.56
N PRO A 64 -7.91 31.35 47.02
CA PRO A 64 -6.62 31.22 46.34
C PRO A 64 -6.25 29.74 46.22
N PRO A 65 -5.58 29.32 45.12
CA PRO A 65 -5.19 27.93 44.95
C PRO A 65 -4.33 27.50 46.14
N SER A 66 -4.86 26.61 46.96
CA SER A 66 -4.11 25.96 48.02
C SER A 66 -2.95 25.23 47.37
N TYR A 67 -1.72 25.65 47.69
CA TYR A 67 -0.49 24.99 47.27
C TYR A 67 -0.55 23.53 47.72
N ILE A 68 -0.73 22.61 46.78
CA ILE A 68 -0.52 21.18 47.04
C ILE A 68 1.00 20.99 46.99
N PRO A 69 1.67 20.63 48.10
CA PRO A 69 3.08 20.29 48.03
C PRO A 69 3.24 19.17 47.00
N PHE A 70 4.12 19.37 46.03
CA PHE A 70 4.53 18.32 45.10
C PHE A 70 5.13 17.18 45.93
N ALA A 71 4.31 16.17 46.24
CA ALA A 71 4.78 14.95 46.87
C ALA A 71 5.64 14.23 45.82
N PRO A 72 6.91 13.92 46.12
CA PRO A 72 7.73 13.08 45.25
C PRO A 72 6.99 11.75 44.95
N PRO A 73 7.14 11.21 43.73
CA PRO A 73 6.36 10.08 43.24
C PRO A 73 6.60 8.82 44.08
N GLU A 74 5.63 7.92 44.06
CA GLU A 74 5.63 6.63 44.76
C GLU A 74 7.03 5.97 44.82
N PRO A 75 7.38 5.37 45.96
CA PRO A 75 8.75 4.94 46.24
C PRO A 75 9.26 4.00 45.13
N TYR A 76 10.27 4.47 44.40
CA TYR A 76 11.16 3.62 43.61
C TYR A 76 11.95 2.73 44.59
N SER A 77 11.29 1.70 45.11
CA SER A 77 11.92 0.59 45.79
C SER A 77 11.63 -0.67 45.00
N SER A 78 12.14 -0.76 43.76
CA SER A 78 12.32 -2.07 43.16
C SER A 78 13.43 -2.74 43.96
N THR A 79 13.11 -3.70 44.81
CA THR A 79 14.12 -4.57 45.40
C THR A 79 14.98 -5.18 44.27
N LEU A 80 16.25 -5.49 44.53
CA LEU A 80 17.15 -6.06 43.52
C LEU A 80 16.55 -7.28 42.81
N GLU A 81 15.81 -8.09 43.56
CA GLU A 81 15.06 -9.25 43.05
C GLU A 81 13.99 -8.87 42.02
N GLN A 82 13.25 -7.77 42.24
CA GLN A 82 12.24 -7.29 41.31
C GLN A 82 12.88 -6.82 40.00
N ARG A 83 14.01 -6.12 40.08
CA ARG A 83 14.78 -5.71 38.89
C ARG A 83 15.31 -6.92 38.12
N GLN A 84 15.77 -7.96 38.80
CA GLN A 84 16.22 -9.21 38.18
C GLN A 84 15.08 -9.91 37.44
N LYS A 85 13.90 -10.04 38.07
CA LYS A 85 12.71 -10.63 37.44
C LYS A 85 12.31 -9.89 36.17
N TYR A 86 12.24 -8.55 36.22
CA TYR A 86 11.95 -7.76 35.02
C TYR A 86 13.00 -7.94 33.92
N HIS A 87 14.29 -8.01 34.26
CA HIS A 87 15.33 -8.28 33.26
C HIS A 87 15.19 -9.66 32.62
N GLU A 88 14.82 -10.69 33.39
CA GLU A 88 14.59 -12.03 32.86
C GLU A 88 13.37 -12.09 31.94
N GLU A 89 12.27 -11.46 32.34
CA GLU A 89 11.06 -11.34 31.52
C GLU A 89 11.33 -10.56 30.23
N PHE A 90 12.08 -9.46 30.32
CA PHE A 90 12.48 -8.67 29.17
C PHE A 90 13.35 -9.50 28.21
N LYS A 91 14.35 -10.24 28.70
CA LYS A 91 15.17 -11.13 27.87
C LYS A 91 14.36 -12.23 27.19
N LYS A 92 13.36 -12.79 27.88
CA LYS A 92 12.45 -13.78 27.29
C LYS A 92 11.62 -13.16 26.17
N ALA A 93 11.08 -11.97 26.39
CA ALA A 93 10.33 -11.23 25.37
C ALA A 93 11.23 -10.90 24.17
N GLU A 94 12.41 -10.35 24.40
CA GLU A 94 13.41 -10.02 23.37
C GLU A 94 13.77 -11.25 22.54
N LYS A 95 14.07 -12.39 23.18
CA LYS A 95 14.34 -13.64 22.47
C LYS A 95 13.15 -14.10 21.63
N SER A 96 11.93 -14.03 22.17
CA SER A 96 10.72 -14.40 21.44
C SER A 96 10.48 -13.52 20.21
N TRP A 97 10.67 -12.20 20.35
CA TRP A 97 10.51 -11.25 19.26
C TRP A 97 11.58 -11.42 18.19
N ASN A 98 12.84 -11.56 18.59
CA ASN A 98 13.95 -11.82 17.66
C ASN A 98 13.73 -13.11 16.86
N ASN A 99 13.29 -14.19 17.52
CA ASN A 99 12.95 -15.44 16.84
C ASN A 99 11.82 -15.24 15.81
N ARG A 100 10.79 -14.46 16.17
CA ARG A 100 9.65 -14.20 15.27
C ARG A 100 10.05 -13.32 14.08
N ILE A 101 10.90 -12.31 14.29
CA ILE A 101 11.45 -11.49 13.22
C ILE A 101 12.30 -12.36 12.29
N HIS A 102 13.19 -13.18 12.84
CA HIS A 102 14.03 -14.08 12.04
C HIS A 102 13.21 -15.07 11.21
N GLU A 103 12.15 -15.65 11.79
CA GLU A 103 11.24 -16.53 11.07
C GLU A 103 10.55 -15.78 9.92
N LEU A 104 10.02 -14.58 10.18
CA LEU A 104 9.38 -13.76 9.15
C LEU A 104 10.35 -13.36 8.04
N GLU A 105 11.58 -12.97 8.37
CA GLU A 105 12.62 -12.64 7.39
C GLU A 105 12.98 -13.85 6.52
N THR A 106 13.03 -15.04 7.12
CA THR A 106 13.30 -16.30 6.42
C THR A 106 12.15 -16.64 5.48
N GLN A 107 10.89 -16.58 5.95
CA GLN A 107 9.70 -16.81 5.11
C GLN A 107 9.62 -15.82 3.95
N ASN A 108 9.84 -14.53 4.21
CA ASN A 108 9.83 -13.50 3.17
C ASN A 108 10.94 -13.72 2.13
N ARG A 109 12.13 -14.14 2.56
CA ARG A 109 13.23 -14.47 1.66
C ARG A 109 12.86 -15.64 0.73
N LEU A 110 12.32 -16.72 1.28
CA LEU A 110 11.91 -17.91 0.51
C LEU A 110 10.79 -17.58 -0.47
N LEU A 111 9.81 -16.77 -0.04
CA LEU A 111 8.74 -16.29 -0.92
C LEU A 111 9.29 -15.43 -2.05
N PHE A 112 10.19 -14.50 -1.75
CA PHE A 112 10.80 -13.64 -2.76
C PHE A 112 11.61 -14.44 -3.78
N GLU A 113 12.43 -15.40 -3.32
CA GLU A 113 13.20 -16.29 -4.18
C GLU A 113 12.29 -17.11 -5.10
N THR A 114 11.27 -17.77 -4.54
CA THR A 114 10.31 -18.55 -5.32
C THR A 114 9.56 -17.72 -6.36
N VAL A 115 9.15 -16.49 -5.99
CA VAL A 115 8.45 -15.58 -6.90
C VAL A 115 9.40 -15.07 -8.00
N SER A 116 10.63 -14.71 -7.65
CA SER A 116 11.65 -14.27 -8.59
C SER A 116 11.98 -15.37 -9.61
N ASP A 117 12.14 -16.61 -9.15
CA ASP A 117 12.43 -17.75 -10.02
C ASP A 117 11.29 -18.04 -10.98
N LYS A 118 10.05 -18.07 -10.47
CA LYS A 118 8.86 -18.26 -11.31
C LYS A 118 8.70 -17.13 -12.32
N PHE A 119 8.85 -15.89 -11.89
CA PHE A 119 8.78 -14.73 -12.79
C PHE A 119 9.83 -14.84 -13.90
N THR A 120 11.08 -15.11 -13.53
CA THR A 120 12.18 -15.26 -14.51
C THR A 120 11.92 -16.42 -15.46
N ALA A 121 11.41 -17.55 -14.97
CA ALA A 121 11.04 -18.68 -15.80
C ALA A 121 9.90 -18.33 -16.78
N THR A 122 8.85 -17.67 -16.30
CA THR A 122 7.72 -17.22 -17.15
C THR A 122 8.17 -16.19 -18.18
N VAL A 123 9.04 -15.25 -17.81
CA VAL A 123 9.62 -14.30 -18.78
C VAL A 123 10.39 -15.04 -19.86
N LYS A 124 11.25 -15.99 -19.50
CA LYS A 124 11.99 -16.80 -20.49
C LYS A 124 11.06 -17.58 -21.42
N GLU A 125 10.02 -18.20 -20.88
CA GLU A 125 9.02 -18.93 -21.68
C GLU A 125 8.32 -18.01 -22.68
N ILE A 126 7.94 -16.80 -22.25
CA ILE A 126 7.33 -15.80 -23.13
C ILE A 126 8.33 -15.33 -24.19
N GLU A 127 9.58 -15.07 -23.82
CA GLU A 127 10.62 -14.66 -24.75
C GLU A 127 10.86 -15.72 -25.84
N GLU A 128 10.93 -16.99 -25.46
CA GLU A 128 11.14 -18.11 -26.38
C GLU A 128 9.94 -18.36 -27.29
N ASN A 129 8.73 -18.36 -26.73
CA ASN A 129 7.53 -18.71 -27.48
C ASN A 129 6.95 -17.54 -28.29
N HIS A 130 7.13 -16.30 -27.80
CA HIS A 130 6.51 -15.12 -28.40
C HIS A 130 7.52 -14.13 -28.94
N ILE A 131 8.65 -13.84 -28.30
CA ILE A 131 9.54 -12.79 -28.82
C ILE A 131 10.41 -13.31 -29.96
N LYS A 132 11.00 -14.51 -29.83
CA LYS A 132 11.80 -15.13 -30.90
C LYS A 132 10.95 -15.53 -32.12
N ASN A 133 9.66 -15.84 -31.91
CA ASN A 133 8.76 -16.27 -32.97
C ASN A 133 7.82 -15.17 -33.50
N SER A 134 7.67 -14.00 -32.86
CA SER A 134 6.56 -13.09 -33.24
C SER A 134 6.79 -12.21 -34.45
N TYR A 135 8.01 -11.95 -34.90
CA TYR A 135 8.19 -11.07 -36.07
C TYR A 135 9.32 -11.54 -36.97
N ALA A 136 8.98 -12.34 -37.97
CA ALA A 136 9.77 -12.38 -39.19
C ALA A 136 9.85 -10.93 -39.72
N PRO A 137 11.06 -10.43 -40.06
CA PRO A 137 11.22 -9.05 -40.51
C PRO A 137 10.32 -8.82 -41.73
N VAL A 138 9.57 -7.72 -41.70
CA VAL A 138 8.65 -7.37 -42.79
C VAL A 138 9.49 -6.81 -43.94
N CYS A 139 9.45 -7.49 -45.09
CA CYS A 139 10.11 -7.05 -46.33
C CYS A 139 11.64 -6.82 -46.21
N PRO A 140 12.43 -7.80 -45.73
CA PRO A 140 13.84 -7.61 -45.38
C PRO A 140 14.70 -7.21 -46.60
N ASP A 141 14.44 -7.78 -47.77
CA ASP A 141 15.18 -7.49 -49.00
C ASP A 141 14.98 -6.03 -49.45
N LYS A 142 13.74 -5.54 -49.36
CA LYS A 142 13.39 -4.16 -49.71
C LYS A 142 13.95 -3.17 -48.69
N GLN A 143 13.92 -3.51 -47.40
CA GLN A 143 14.58 -2.72 -46.34
C GLN A 143 16.08 -2.57 -46.62
N GLN A 144 16.76 -3.66 -47.01
CA GLN A 144 18.17 -3.61 -47.36
C GLN A 144 18.44 -2.73 -48.58
N GLN A 145 17.60 -2.80 -49.62
CA GLN A 145 17.72 -1.95 -50.82
C GLN A 145 17.60 -0.45 -50.49
N VAL A 146 16.62 -0.07 -49.66
CA VAL A 146 16.46 1.31 -49.19
C VAL A 146 17.68 1.76 -48.39
N SER A 147 18.14 0.92 -47.46
CA SER A 147 19.31 1.24 -46.61
C SER A 147 20.59 1.42 -47.46
N LYS A 148 20.75 0.61 -48.49
CA LYS A 148 21.89 0.68 -49.41
C LYS A 148 21.82 1.97 -50.24
N CYS A 149 20.66 2.28 -50.81
CA CYS A 149 20.52 3.48 -51.63
C CYS A 149 20.83 4.76 -50.86
N TYR A 150 20.34 4.91 -49.62
CA TYR A 150 20.64 6.10 -48.82
C TYR A 150 22.11 6.21 -48.41
N LYS A 151 22.79 5.08 -48.19
CA LYS A 151 24.24 5.07 -47.93
C LYS A 151 25.03 5.55 -49.16
N GLU A 152 24.60 5.14 -50.35
CA GLU A 152 25.24 5.51 -51.62
C GLU A 152 24.87 6.94 -52.07
N ASN A 153 23.70 7.45 -51.68
CA ASN A 153 23.15 8.75 -52.10
C ASN A 153 22.92 9.71 -50.92
N SER A 154 23.87 9.81 -49.98
CA SER A 154 23.68 10.60 -48.76
C SER A 154 23.40 12.10 -48.99
N LYS A 155 23.95 12.67 -50.07
CA LYS A 155 23.76 14.08 -50.46
C LYS A 155 22.47 14.31 -51.26
N TYR A 156 21.93 13.26 -51.89
CA TYR A 156 20.77 13.32 -52.77
C TYR A 156 19.77 12.20 -52.46
N PRO A 157 19.20 12.17 -51.23
CA PRO A 157 18.34 11.07 -50.77
C PRO A 157 17.07 10.88 -51.62
N LEU A 158 16.62 11.90 -52.34
CA LEU A 158 15.44 11.82 -53.22
C LEU A 158 15.64 10.88 -54.41
N ASN A 159 16.88 10.57 -54.77
CA ASN A 159 17.19 9.56 -55.80
C ASN A 159 16.73 8.16 -55.39
N CYS A 160 16.54 7.91 -54.09
CA CYS A 160 16.10 6.64 -53.53
C CYS A 160 14.56 6.49 -53.46
N SER A 161 13.82 7.42 -54.06
CA SER A 161 12.35 7.43 -54.02
C SER A 161 11.73 6.12 -54.54
N ARG A 162 12.34 5.52 -55.57
CA ARG A 162 11.90 4.24 -56.12
C ARG A 162 12.04 3.11 -55.10
N GLU A 163 13.20 2.95 -54.48
CA GLU A 163 13.48 1.91 -53.49
C GLU A 163 12.56 2.04 -52.27
N VAL A 164 12.29 3.28 -51.85
CA VAL A 164 11.37 3.58 -50.75
C VAL A 164 9.93 3.21 -51.10
N ASN A 165 9.45 3.55 -52.30
CA ASN A 165 8.11 3.19 -52.75
C ASN A 165 7.94 1.66 -52.82
N ASP A 166 8.92 0.94 -53.37
CA ASP A 166 8.93 -0.52 -53.40
C ASP A 166 8.83 -1.14 -51.99
N PHE A 167 9.53 -0.56 -51.01
CA PHE A 167 9.46 -0.99 -49.63
C PHE A 167 8.09 -0.72 -49.01
N MET A 168 7.55 0.48 -49.22
CA MET A 168 6.22 0.89 -48.73
C MET A 168 5.12 -0.02 -49.29
N GLU A 169 5.13 -0.31 -50.60
CA GLU A 169 4.16 -1.23 -51.21
C GLU A 169 4.22 -2.63 -50.59
N CYS A 170 5.42 -3.13 -50.29
CA CYS A 170 5.58 -4.43 -49.66
C CYS A 170 4.99 -4.42 -48.23
N VAL A 171 5.30 -3.39 -47.44
CA VAL A 171 4.77 -3.22 -46.08
C VAL A 171 3.25 -3.10 -46.10
N ASP A 172 2.70 -2.34 -47.04
CA ASP A 172 1.26 -2.16 -47.17
C ASP A 172 0.56 -3.46 -47.57
N LYS A 173 1.13 -4.25 -48.48
CA LYS A 173 0.60 -5.59 -48.82
C LYS A 173 0.58 -6.51 -47.59
N VAL A 174 1.63 -6.50 -46.78
CA VAL A 174 1.69 -7.29 -45.54
C VAL A 174 0.65 -6.81 -44.53
N ARG A 175 0.51 -5.48 -44.35
CA ARG A 175 -0.51 -4.89 -43.48
C ARG A 175 -1.92 -5.28 -43.93
N MET A 176 -2.22 -5.19 -45.22
CA MET A 176 -3.53 -5.57 -45.78
C MET A 176 -3.82 -7.07 -45.56
N THR A 177 -2.81 -7.93 -45.74
CA THR A 177 -2.96 -9.39 -45.53
C THR A 177 -3.17 -9.74 -44.05
N ALA A 178 -2.54 -8.99 -43.13
CA ALA A 178 -2.71 -9.17 -41.68
C ALA A 178 -4.09 -8.72 -41.19
N LEU A 179 -4.67 -7.68 -41.81
CA LEU A 179 -6.00 -7.17 -41.47
C LEU A 179 -7.15 -7.96 -42.11
N SER A 180 -6.88 -8.76 -43.14
CA SER A 180 -7.87 -9.60 -43.82
C SER A 180 -8.01 -11.01 -43.24
N LYS A 181 -7.28 -11.34 -42.18
CA LYS A 181 -7.36 -12.59 -41.43
C LYS A 181 -8.12 -12.39 -40.13
#